data_AF-A0A258W4W1-F1
#
_entry.id   AF-A0A258W4W1-F1
#
_cell.length_a   1.000
_cell.length_b   1.000
_cell.length_c   1.000
_cell.angle_alpha   90.00
_cell.angle_beta   90.00
_cell.angle_gamma   90.00
#
_symmetry.space_group_name_H-M   'P 1'
#
loop_
_entity.id
_entity.type
_entity.pdbx_description
1 polymer ?
#
loop_
_entity_poly.entity_id
_entity_poly.type
_entity_poly.pdbx_seq_one_letter_code
_entity_poly.pdbx_strand_id
1 'polypeptide(L)'
;MVKIDKSYLPFIILGGLAIFLFFYDPPASICEVQMKSYRLSMVGKLYGRRVEKNILPAKILDSVSRCQRGKTSGSCMDFFDIINEALTNLNQFDEECRPGLIEEKPIFENAKKLFLIMNILAWGDRVPADNRDNWLSQSNLYVYCKNKKFLKSVMEPEAFEGLVAQSVRSFPFEKLPFDFDENSEEFINNKAVNKMPMEEIMAKSLLSVRCEAM
;
A
#
# COMPACT_ATOMS: atom_id res chain seq x y z
N MET A 1 24.66 49.41 32.74
CA MET A 1 24.92 48.08 33.37
C MET A 1 23.66 47.63 34.08
N VAL A 2 22.94 46.67 33.53
CA VAL A 2 21.76 46.09 34.19
C VAL A 2 22.25 45.19 35.31
N LYS A 3 22.03 45.57 36.57
CA LYS A 3 22.28 44.70 37.73
C LYS A 3 21.13 43.71 37.82
N ILE A 4 21.33 42.52 37.30
CA ILE A 4 20.38 41.42 37.45
C ILE A 4 20.53 40.88 38.87
N ASP A 5 19.46 40.96 39.65
CA ASP A 5 19.41 40.38 40.99
C ASP A 5 19.54 38.85 40.87
N LYS A 6 20.39 38.24 41.70
CA LYS A 6 20.64 36.79 41.71
C LYS A 6 19.36 35.98 41.91
N SER A 7 18.34 36.60 42.51
CA SER A 7 17.02 36.02 42.70
C SER A 7 16.28 35.71 41.39
N TYR A 8 16.58 36.40 40.28
CA TYR A 8 15.96 36.17 38.96
C TYR A 8 16.76 35.24 38.06
N LEU A 9 18.01 34.90 38.44
CA LEU A 9 18.87 34.01 37.68
C LEU A 9 18.23 32.64 37.36
N PRO A 10 17.53 31.95 38.28
CA PRO A 10 16.85 30.69 37.95
C PRO A 10 15.72 30.87 36.94
N PHE A 11 14.98 31.98 36.98
CA PHE A 11 13.92 32.27 36.01
C PHE A 11 14.45 32.59 34.61
N ILE A 12 15.58 33.28 34.53
CA ILE A 12 16.26 33.55 33.25
C ILE A 12 16.81 32.25 32.64
N ILE A 13 17.36 31.36 33.47
CA ILE A 13 17.84 30.05 33.01
C ILE A 13 16.66 29.19 32.54
N LEU A 14 15.58 29.08 33.33
CA LEU A 14 14.38 28.34 32.94
C LEU A 14 13.73 28.91 31.68
N GLY A 15 13.61 30.24 31.58
CA GLY A 15 13.07 30.92 30.40
C GLY A 15 13.94 30.69 29.16
N GLY A 16 15.27 30.82 29.30
CA GLY A 16 16.22 30.54 28.22
C GLY A 16 16.18 29.08 27.77
N LEU A 17 16.02 28.15 28.70
CA LEU A 17 15.95 26.72 28.42
C LEU A 17 14.61 26.34 27.77
N ALA A 18 13.50 26.95 28.19
CA ALA A 18 12.20 26.79 27.55
C ALA A 18 12.19 27.33 26.12
N ILE A 19 12.77 28.51 25.89
CA ILE A 19 12.95 29.09 24.55
C ILE A 19 13.85 28.19 23.71
N PHE A 20 14.99 27.73 24.27
CA PHE A 20 15.90 26.84 23.56
C PHE A 20 15.20 25.54 23.11
N LEU A 21 14.44 24.89 24.00
CA LEU A 21 13.69 23.68 23.65
C LEU A 21 12.63 23.95 22.58
N PHE A 22 11.88 25.06 22.68
CA PHE A 22 10.85 25.38 21.69
C PHE A 22 11.40 25.65 20.29
N PHE A 23 12.57 26.29 20.18
CA PHE A 23 13.15 26.67 18.90
C PHE A 23 14.10 25.62 18.30
N TYR A 24 14.77 24.83 19.15
CA TYR A 24 15.78 23.86 18.67
C TYR A 24 15.33 22.41 18.75
N ASP A 25 14.34 22.06 19.58
CA ASP A 25 13.81 20.70 19.70
C ASP A 25 12.29 20.75 19.95
N PRO A 26 11.50 21.27 18.98
CA PRO A 26 10.07 21.43 19.14
C PRO A 26 9.42 20.09 19.52
N PRO A 27 8.44 20.09 20.45
CA PRO A 27 7.77 18.85 20.84
C PRO A 27 7.12 18.22 19.60
N ALA A 28 7.35 16.91 19.44
CA ALA A 28 6.83 16.17 18.30
C ALA A 28 5.31 16.37 18.17
N SER A 29 4.84 16.60 16.95
CA SER A 29 3.40 16.76 16.71
C SER A 29 2.65 15.44 16.97
N ILE A 30 1.34 15.51 17.20
CA ILE A 30 0.49 14.32 17.41
C ILE A 30 0.65 13.36 16.22
N CYS A 31 0.68 13.89 14.99
CA CYS A 31 0.87 13.10 13.78
C CYS A 31 2.23 12.42 13.70
N GLU A 32 3.31 13.08 14.14
CA GLU A 32 4.63 12.46 14.21
C GLU A 32 4.67 11.29 15.20
N VAL A 33 4.00 11.45 16.35
CA VAL A 33 3.90 10.38 17.35
C VAL A 33 3.09 9.20 16.81
N GLN A 34 1.96 9.45 16.16
CA GLN A 34 1.14 8.41 15.52
C GLN A 34 1.91 7.70 14.40
N MET A 35 2.60 8.46 13.55
CA MET A 35 3.42 7.89 12.47
C MET A 35 4.56 7.04 13.01
N LYS A 36 5.24 7.51 14.05
CA LYS A 36 6.30 6.76 14.73
C LYS A 36 5.75 5.46 15.34
N SER A 37 4.59 5.53 16.01
CA SER A 37 3.90 4.36 16.57
C SER A 37 3.56 3.34 15.47
N TYR A 38 3.01 3.81 14.35
CA TYR A 38 2.70 2.98 13.20
C TYR A 38 3.94 2.31 12.62
N ARG A 39 5.01 3.06 12.35
CA ARG A 39 6.27 2.51 11.84
C ARG A 39 6.80 1.42 12.78
N LEU A 40 6.77 1.66 14.09
CA LEU A 40 7.18 0.70 15.11
C LEU A 40 6.31 -0.57 15.07
N SER A 41 5.00 -0.44 14.93
CA SER A 41 4.08 -1.59 14.82
C SER A 41 4.35 -2.46 13.57
N MET A 42 4.95 -1.86 12.53
CA MET A 42 5.21 -2.51 11.25
C MET A 42 6.68 -2.93 11.04
N VAL A 43 7.54 -2.79 12.07
CA VAL A 43 8.94 -3.24 12.02
C VAL A 43 9.00 -4.76 11.82
N GLY A 44 9.87 -5.21 10.92
CA GLY A 44 10.00 -6.61 10.49
C GLY A 44 8.98 -7.03 9.43
N LYS A 45 7.87 -6.30 9.28
CA LYS A 45 6.82 -6.58 8.29
C LYS A 45 6.97 -5.71 7.05
N LEU A 46 6.67 -4.41 7.17
CA LEU A 46 6.86 -3.42 6.09
C LEU A 46 8.22 -2.74 6.13
N TYR A 47 8.77 -2.57 7.33
CA TYR A 47 10.06 -1.92 7.54
C TYR A 47 11.10 -2.96 7.96
N GLY A 48 12.36 -2.78 7.54
CA GLY A 48 13.45 -3.62 8.00
C GLY A 48 13.66 -3.53 9.51
N ARG A 49 14.24 -4.57 10.11
CA ARG A 49 14.57 -4.59 11.54
C ARG A 49 16.08 -4.67 11.71
N ARG A 50 16.63 -3.83 12.59
CA ARG A 50 18.03 -3.97 13.02
C ARG A 50 18.11 -5.07 14.08
N VAL A 51 18.96 -6.06 13.84
CA VAL A 51 19.29 -7.12 14.81
C VAL A 51 20.80 -7.11 14.95
N GLU A 52 21.28 -6.69 16.11
CA GLU A 52 22.70 -6.44 16.39
C GLU A 52 23.33 -5.49 15.36
N LYS A 53 24.32 -5.96 14.59
CA LYS A 53 25.00 -5.21 13.53
C LYS A 53 24.34 -5.37 12.15
N ASN A 54 23.38 -6.29 12.01
CA ASN A 54 22.77 -6.63 10.73
C ASN A 54 21.40 -5.94 10.56
N ILE A 55 21.06 -5.59 9.32
CA ILE A 55 19.74 -5.09 8.95
C ILE A 55 19.01 -6.25 8.28
N LEU A 56 18.00 -6.80 8.96
CA LEU A 56 17.10 -7.78 8.36
C LEU A 56 16.11 -7.05 7.45
N PRO A 57 15.94 -7.49 6.19
CA PRO A 57 14.99 -6.89 5.27
C PRO A 57 13.55 -7.09 5.76
N ALA A 58 12.65 -6.23 5.28
CA ALA A 58 11.23 -6.33 5.57
C ALA A 58 10.62 -7.61 4.97
N LYS A 59 9.79 -8.34 5.74
CA LYS A 59 9.10 -9.57 5.27
C LYS A 59 8.30 -9.34 3.99
N ILE A 60 7.78 -8.12 3.80
CA ILE A 60 7.00 -7.74 2.62
C ILE A 60 7.73 -8.00 1.29
N LEU A 61 9.05 -7.83 1.26
CA LEU A 61 9.85 -7.98 0.04
C LEU A 61 9.84 -9.45 -0.43
N ASP A 62 10.06 -10.36 0.52
CA ASP A 62 10.04 -11.79 0.25
C ASP A 62 8.62 -12.29 -0.04
N SER A 63 7.61 -11.80 0.69
CA SER A 63 6.21 -12.18 0.41
C SER A 63 5.74 -11.73 -0.97
N VAL A 64 6.13 -10.54 -1.43
CA VAL A 64 5.84 -10.08 -2.80
C VAL A 64 6.53 -10.96 -3.83
N SER A 65 7.82 -11.30 -3.63
CA SER A 65 8.55 -12.19 -4.53
C SER A 65 7.92 -13.58 -4.61
N ARG A 66 7.53 -14.15 -3.46
CA ARG A 66 6.85 -15.45 -3.40
C ARG A 66 5.50 -15.42 -4.13
N CYS A 67 4.73 -14.37 -3.91
CA CYS A 67 3.45 -14.15 -4.59
C CYS A 67 3.61 -14.07 -6.12
N GLN A 68 4.56 -13.27 -6.61
CA GLN A 68 4.83 -13.11 -8.04
C GLN A 68 5.30 -14.40 -8.71
N ARG A 69 6.11 -15.21 -8.02
CA ARG A 69 6.57 -16.51 -8.51
C ARG A 69 5.47 -17.58 -8.48
N GLY A 70 4.68 -17.62 -7.41
CA GLY A 70 3.66 -18.63 -7.20
C GLY A 70 2.37 -18.40 -8.00
N LYS A 71 2.07 -17.14 -8.38
CA LYS A 71 0.91 -16.73 -9.20
C LYS A 71 -0.44 -17.31 -8.74
N THR A 72 -0.58 -17.61 -7.45
CA THR A 72 -1.80 -18.14 -6.84
C THR A 72 -2.16 -17.36 -5.59
N SER A 73 -3.45 -17.32 -5.24
CA SER A 73 -3.93 -16.69 -4.01
C SER A 73 -3.21 -17.22 -2.76
N GLY A 74 -2.96 -18.53 -2.69
CA GLY A 74 -2.21 -19.16 -1.60
C GLY A 74 -0.77 -18.65 -1.49
N SER A 75 -0.06 -18.49 -2.61
CA SER A 75 1.30 -17.94 -2.62
C SER A 75 1.38 -16.46 -2.19
N CYS A 76 0.25 -15.75 -2.23
CA CYS A 76 0.13 -14.33 -1.93
C CYS A 76 -0.45 -14.04 -0.54
N MET A 77 -0.84 -15.06 0.22
CA MET A 77 -1.50 -14.90 1.53
C MET A 77 -0.67 -14.06 2.50
N ASP A 78 0.62 -14.38 2.65
CA ASP A 78 1.55 -13.59 3.49
C ASP A 78 1.58 -12.10 3.09
N PHE A 79 1.53 -11.82 1.78
CA PHE A 79 1.55 -10.44 1.27
C PHE A 79 0.22 -9.73 1.57
N PHE A 80 -0.91 -10.40 1.36
CA PHE A 80 -2.24 -9.86 1.64
C PHE A 80 -2.42 -9.56 3.12
N ASP A 81 -1.95 -10.46 3.99
CA ASP A 81 -2.05 -10.32 5.44
C ASP A 81 -1.24 -9.12 5.96
N ILE A 82 0.01 -8.96 5.50
CA ILE A 82 0.84 -7.82 5.92
C ILE A 82 0.20 -6.50 5.52
N ILE A 83 -0.36 -6.40 4.30
CA ILE A 83 -1.00 -5.16 3.86
C ILE A 83 -2.34 -4.95 4.55
N ASN A 84 -3.13 -6.01 4.79
CA ASN A 84 -4.35 -5.88 5.55
C ASN A 84 -4.09 -5.35 6.97
N GLU A 85 -3.08 -5.89 7.65
CA GLU A 85 -2.64 -5.41 8.96
C GLU A 85 -2.19 -3.96 8.90
N ALA A 86 -1.35 -3.61 7.93
CA ALA A 86 -0.91 -2.23 7.71
C ALA A 86 -2.10 -1.26 7.58
N LEU A 87 -3.03 -1.58 6.67
CA LEU A 87 -4.24 -0.79 6.46
C LEU A 87 -5.17 -0.79 7.68
N THR A 88 -5.14 -1.81 8.54
CA THR A 88 -5.91 -1.83 9.79
C THR A 88 -5.37 -0.84 10.79
N ASN A 89 -4.05 -0.79 10.92
CA ASN A 89 -3.39 0.14 11.83
C ASN A 89 -3.57 1.60 11.38
N LEU A 90 -3.79 1.85 10.08
CA LEU A 90 -4.13 3.20 9.58
C LEU A 90 -5.47 3.73 10.09
N ASN A 91 -6.43 2.87 10.43
CA ASN A 91 -7.70 3.32 11.01
C ASN A 91 -7.54 3.93 12.40
N GLN A 92 -6.37 3.78 13.03
CA GLN A 92 -6.04 4.39 14.32
C GLN A 92 -5.52 5.82 14.18
N PHE A 93 -5.28 6.31 12.95
CA PHE A 93 -4.85 7.67 12.70
C PHE A 93 -6.03 8.63 12.69
N ASP A 94 -5.80 9.78 13.33
CA ASP A 94 -6.70 10.91 13.19
C ASP A 94 -6.71 11.41 11.75
N GLU A 95 -7.86 11.93 11.30
CA GLU A 95 -8.04 12.33 9.89
C GLU A 95 -7.03 13.40 9.44
N GLU A 96 -6.64 14.28 10.36
CA GLU A 96 -5.62 15.32 10.15
C GLU A 96 -4.22 14.77 9.86
N CYS A 97 -3.91 13.54 10.32
CA CYS A 97 -2.61 12.92 10.14
C CYS A 97 -2.51 12.05 8.88
N ARG A 98 -3.64 11.80 8.20
CA ARG A 98 -3.71 10.95 7.01
C ARG A 98 -2.92 11.47 5.80
N PRO A 99 -2.82 12.79 5.51
CA PRO A 99 -2.01 13.27 4.38
C PRO A 99 -0.55 12.82 4.45
N GLY A 100 0.03 12.72 5.66
CA GLY A 100 1.40 12.23 5.85
C GLY A 100 1.60 10.76 5.48
N LEU A 101 0.52 9.98 5.33
CA LEU A 101 0.61 8.57 4.92
C LEU A 101 1.05 8.40 3.46
N ILE A 102 0.84 9.41 2.62
CA ILE A 102 1.32 9.41 1.23
C ILE A 102 2.86 9.39 1.21
N GLU A 103 3.49 10.02 2.19
CA GLU A 103 4.94 10.07 2.31
C GLU A 103 5.55 8.75 2.80
N GLU A 104 4.72 7.86 3.37
CA GLU A 104 5.11 6.51 3.74
C GLU A 104 5.20 5.59 2.51
N LYS A 105 6.27 5.77 1.73
CA LYS A 105 6.55 4.99 0.51
C LYS A 105 6.33 3.47 0.69
N PRO A 106 6.77 2.81 1.79
CA PRO A 106 6.60 1.37 1.91
C PRO A 106 5.13 0.91 1.91
N ILE A 107 4.22 1.59 2.61
CA ILE A 107 2.80 1.21 2.58
C ILE A 107 2.18 1.58 1.23
N PHE A 108 2.44 2.80 0.75
CA PHE A 108 1.83 3.28 -0.49
C PHE A 108 2.22 2.45 -1.72
N GLU A 109 3.50 2.14 -1.89
CA GLU A 109 3.97 1.32 -3.01
C GLU A 109 3.46 -0.12 -2.94
N ASN A 110 3.40 -0.70 -1.74
CA ASN A 110 2.89 -2.06 -1.60
C ASN A 110 1.36 -2.14 -1.70
N ALA A 111 0.63 -1.08 -1.33
CA ALA A 111 -0.81 -0.97 -1.58
C ALA A 111 -1.12 -0.93 -3.08
N LYS A 112 -0.36 -0.16 -3.88
CA LYS A 112 -0.47 -0.17 -5.35
C LYS A 112 -0.16 -1.55 -5.93
N LYS A 113 0.92 -2.21 -5.47
CA LYS A 113 1.26 -3.58 -5.89
C LYS A 113 0.16 -4.57 -5.55
N LEU A 114 -0.40 -4.50 -4.34
CA LEU A 114 -1.51 -5.34 -3.91
C LEU A 114 -2.70 -5.17 -4.85
N PHE A 115 -3.06 -3.92 -5.17
CA PHE A 115 -4.15 -3.63 -6.09
C PHE A 115 -3.92 -4.32 -7.45
N LEU A 116 -2.76 -4.12 -8.07
CA LEU A 116 -2.45 -4.72 -9.37
C LEU A 116 -2.45 -6.26 -9.32
N ILE A 117 -1.79 -6.84 -8.31
CA ILE A 117 -1.67 -8.29 -8.16
C ILE A 117 -3.05 -8.94 -7.93
N MET A 118 -3.89 -8.39 -7.05
CA MET A 118 -5.21 -8.98 -6.78
C MET A 118 -6.10 -8.95 -8.00
N ASN A 119 -6.05 -7.87 -8.80
CA ASN A 119 -6.78 -7.80 -10.05
C ASN A 119 -6.30 -8.86 -11.05
N ILE A 120 -4.98 -9.04 -11.21
CA ILE A 120 -4.40 -10.05 -12.11
C ILE A 120 -4.74 -11.47 -11.64
N LEU A 121 -4.63 -11.75 -10.33
CA LEU A 121 -4.94 -13.07 -9.77
C LEU A 121 -6.42 -13.43 -9.91
N ALA A 122 -7.31 -12.46 -9.68
CA ALA A 122 -8.74 -12.64 -9.86
C ALA A 122 -9.10 -12.87 -11.34
N TRP A 123 -8.39 -12.21 -12.26
CA TRP A 123 -8.54 -12.41 -13.70
C TRP A 123 -8.04 -13.79 -14.14
N GLY A 124 -6.87 -14.21 -13.64
CA GLY A 124 -6.24 -15.49 -14.00
C GLY A 124 -5.56 -15.47 -15.37
N ASP A 125 -5.41 -16.66 -15.96
CA ASP A 125 -4.64 -16.85 -17.21
C ASP A 125 -5.43 -16.52 -18.49
N ARG A 126 -6.74 -16.29 -18.40
CA ARG A 126 -7.64 -16.04 -19.53
C ARG A 126 -8.85 -15.20 -19.09
N VAL A 127 -9.64 -14.70 -20.03
CA VAL A 127 -10.89 -14.00 -19.72
C VAL A 127 -11.75 -14.83 -18.75
N PRO A 128 -12.13 -14.29 -17.57
CA PRO A 128 -13.00 -14.97 -16.64
C PRO A 128 -14.35 -15.34 -17.28
N ALA A 129 -14.83 -16.54 -16.97
CA ALA A 129 -16.24 -16.86 -17.17
C ALA A 129 -17.10 -15.93 -16.31
N ASP A 130 -18.39 -15.79 -16.64
CA ASP A 130 -19.30 -14.84 -15.95
C ASP A 130 -19.46 -15.11 -14.44
N ASN A 131 -18.97 -16.24 -13.95
CA ASN A 131 -19.06 -16.57 -12.54
C ASN A 131 -17.87 -16.04 -11.72
N ARG A 132 -18.18 -15.21 -10.73
CA ARG A 132 -17.23 -14.52 -9.83
C ARG A 132 -16.77 -15.37 -8.65
N ASP A 133 -17.39 -16.53 -8.44
CA ASP A 133 -17.20 -17.40 -7.27
C ASP A 133 -15.77 -17.90 -7.05
N ASN A 134 -14.92 -17.84 -8.09
CA ASN A 134 -13.55 -18.36 -8.06
C ASN A 134 -12.47 -17.28 -8.10
N TRP A 135 -12.81 -15.98 -8.04
CA TRP A 135 -11.82 -14.91 -8.15
C TRP A 135 -10.87 -14.89 -6.96
N LEU A 136 -11.43 -14.72 -5.76
CA LEU A 136 -10.73 -14.62 -4.49
C LEU A 136 -11.70 -15.02 -3.37
N SER A 137 -11.18 -15.49 -2.22
CA SER A 137 -12.01 -15.71 -1.04
C SER A 137 -12.65 -14.41 -0.54
N GLN A 138 -13.74 -14.50 0.22
CA GLN A 138 -14.40 -13.34 0.82
C GLN A 138 -13.47 -12.48 1.68
N SER A 139 -12.57 -13.12 2.43
CA SER A 139 -11.54 -12.40 3.21
C SER A 139 -10.63 -11.57 2.32
N ASN A 140 -10.21 -12.11 1.17
CA ASN A 140 -9.36 -11.40 0.22
C ASN A 140 -10.13 -10.27 -0.48
N LEU A 141 -11.41 -10.45 -0.79
CA LEU A 141 -12.26 -9.37 -1.33
C LEU A 141 -12.37 -8.19 -0.36
N TYR A 142 -12.51 -8.47 0.93
CA TYR A 142 -12.49 -7.43 1.96
C TYR A 142 -11.17 -6.65 1.98
N VAL A 143 -10.03 -7.36 1.94
CA VAL A 143 -8.71 -6.73 1.88
C VAL A 143 -8.55 -5.88 0.61
N TYR A 144 -8.99 -6.38 -0.54
CA TYR A 144 -9.01 -5.63 -1.79
C TYR A 144 -9.83 -4.35 -1.66
N CYS A 145 -11.03 -4.43 -1.11
CA CYS A 145 -11.91 -3.28 -0.97
C CYS A 145 -11.35 -2.23 -0.01
N LYS A 146 -10.77 -2.66 1.10
CA LYS A 146 -10.05 -1.77 2.02
C LYS A 146 -8.88 -1.08 1.34
N ASN A 147 -8.08 -1.82 0.57
CA ASN A 147 -6.96 -1.27 -0.19
C ASN A 147 -7.41 -0.28 -1.27
N LYS A 148 -8.49 -0.60 -2.00
CA LYS A 148 -9.10 0.29 -3.00
C LYS A 148 -9.60 1.59 -2.37
N LYS A 149 -10.27 1.52 -1.21
CA LYS A 149 -10.71 2.70 -0.44
C LYS A 149 -9.50 3.55 -0.01
N PHE A 150 -8.47 2.92 0.55
CA PHE A 150 -7.24 3.60 0.92
C PHE A 150 -6.60 4.34 -0.26
N LEU A 151 -6.33 3.64 -1.37
CA LEU A 151 -5.73 4.25 -2.56
C LEU A 151 -6.57 5.42 -3.10
N LYS A 152 -7.90 5.27 -3.17
CA LYS A 152 -8.80 6.38 -3.57
C LYS A 152 -8.77 7.58 -2.63
N SER A 153 -8.53 7.35 -1.33
CA SER A 153 -8.48 8.43 -0.33
C SER A 153 -7.16 9.22 -0.34
N VAL A 154 -6.09 8.64 -0.88
CA VAL A 154 -4.73 9.22 -0.81
C VAL A 154 -4.14 9.58 -2.18
N MET A 155 -4.70 9.04 -3.27
CA MET A 155 -4.27 9.34 -4.63
C MET A 155 -5.17 10.39 -5.26
N GLU A 156 -4.58 11.24 -6.10
CA GLU A 156 -5.35 12.06 -7.04
C GLU A 156 -6.19 11.17 -7.97
N PRO A 157 -7.41 11.60 -8.35
CA PRO A 157 -8.29 10.81 -9.21
C PRO A 157 -7.61 10.28 -10.48
N GLU A 158 -6.85 11.12 -11.17
CA GLU A 158 -6.16 10.76 -12.41
C GLU A 158 -5.05 9.72 -12.18
N ALA A 159 -4.35 9.80 -11.03
CA ALA A 159 -3.34 8.83 -10.66
C ALA A 159 -3.97 7.46 -10.35
N PHE A 160 -5.13 7.46 -9.70
CA PHE A 160 -5.87 6.24 -9.43
C PHE A 160 -6.41 5.61 -10.73
N GLU A 161 -6.98 6.41 -11.64
CA GLU A 161 -7.40 5.94 -12.97
C GLU A 161 -6.21 5.41 -13.80
N GLY A 162 -5.03 6.02 -13.67
CA GLY A 162 -3.79 5.50 -14.25
C GLY A 162 -3.42 4.11 -13.73
N LEU A 163 -3.60 3.86 -12.43
CA LEU A 163 -3.39 2.55 -11.81
C LEU A 163 -4.42 1.51 -12.29
N VAL A 164 -5.68 1.91 -12.46
CA VAL A 164 -6.74 1.09 -13.05
C VAL A 164 -6.37 0.71 -14.48
N ALA A 165 -5.98 1.69 -15.30
CA ALA A 165 -5.55 1.46 -16.68
C ALA A 165 -4.33 0.54 -16.77
N GLN A 166 -3.36 0.69 -15.86
CA GLN A 166 -2.22 -0.22 -15.74
C GLN A 166 -2.67 -1.66 -15.45
N SER A 167 -3.62 -1.85 -14.53
CA SER A 167 -4.18 -3.16 -14.24
C SER A 167 -4.83 -3.77 -15.48
N VAL A 168 -5.70 -3.03 -16.15
CA VAL A 168 -6.46 -3.53 -17.31
C VAL A 168 -5.53 -3.93 -18.47
N ARG A 169 -4.49 -3.13 -18.75
CA ARG A 169 -3.49 -3.46 -19.78
C ARG A 169 -2.71 -4.74 -19.51
N SER A 170 -2.65 -5.18 -18.25
CA SER A 170 -1.90 -6.39 -17.88
C SER A 170 -2.67 -7.68 -18.14
N PHE A 171 -4.00 -7.61 -18.25
CA PHE A 171 -4.87 -8.79 -18.32
C PHE A 171 -4.68 -9.60 -19.62
N PRO A 172 -4.46 -10.92 -19.52
CA PRO A 172 -4.41 -11.79 -20.68
C PRO A 172 -5.82 -12.06 -21.24
N PHE A 173 -5.94 -12.23 -22.54
CA PHE A 173 -7.16 -12.71 -23.17
C PHE A 173 -7.25 -14.24 -23.09
N GLU A 174 -6.21 -14.93 -23.54
CA GLU A 174 -6.12 -16.40 -23.49
C GLU A 174 -4.85 -16.88 -22.80
N LYS A 175 -4.88 -18.13 -22.33
CA LYS A 175 -3.71 -18.77 -21.73
C LYS A 175 -2.68 -19.09 -22.81
N LEU A 176 -1.52 -18.46 -22.73
CA LEU A 176 -0.38 -18.77 -23.58
C LEU A 176 0.42 -19.96 -23.03
N PRO A 177 1.18 -20.67 -23.89
CA PRO A 177 2.19 -21.64 -23.47
C PRO A 177 3.19 -21.05 -22.46
N PHE A 178 3.80 -21.92 -21.66
CA PHE A 178 4.67 -21.52 -20.54
C PHE A 178 6.00 -20.88 -20.99
N ASP A 179 6.44 -21.15 -22.21
CA ASP A 179 7.73 -20.74 -22.81
C ASP A 179 7.62 -19.50 -23.71
N PHE A 180 6.52 -18.73 -23.59
CA PHE A 180 6.28 -17.55 -24.41
C PHE A 180 7.19 -16.37 -24.06
N ASP A 181 7.73 -15.71 -25.08
CA ASP A 181 8.44 -14.43 -24.91
C ASP A 181 7.43 -13.30 -24.63
N GLU A 182 7.56 -12.65 -23.47
CA GLU A 182 6.73 -11.52 -23.04
C GLU A 182 6.87 -10.28 -23.95
N ASN A 183 7.90 -10.22 -24.80
CA ASN A 183 8.11 -9.14 -25.76
C ASN A 183 7.63 -9.46 -27.18
N SER A 184 7.12 -10.68 -27.40
CA SER A 184 6.61 -11.08 -28.71
C SER A 184 5.34 -10.29 -29.08
N GLU A 185 5.15 -10.03 -30.37
CA GLU A 185 3.92 -9.41 -30.88
C GLU A 185 2.68 -10.21 -30.48
N GLU A 186 2.78 -11.55 -30.44
CA GLU A 186 1.69 -12.41 -30.04
C GLU A 186 1.34 -12.26 -28.55
N PHE A 187 2.32 -12.12 -27.65
CA PHE A 187 2.04 -11.81 -26.24
C PHE A 187 1.36 -10.45 -26.07
N ILE A 188 1.83 -9.43 -26.81
CA ILE A 188 1.24 -8.09 -26.80
C ILE A 188 -0.19 -8.12 -27.34
N ASN A 189 -0.40 -8.79 -28.48
CA ASN A 189 -1.72 -8.93 -29.10
C ASN A 189 -2.67 -9.79 -28.26
N ASN A 190 -2.15 -10.66 -27.39
CA ASN A 190 -2.96 -11.46 -26.48
C ASN A 190 -3.46 -10.70 -25.24
N LYS A 191 -3.21 -9.40 -25.10
CA LYS A 191 -3.82 -8.63 -24.01
C LYS A 191 -5.33 -8.44 -24.24
N ALA A 192 -6.11 -8.54 -23.16
CA ALA A 192 -7.56 -8.36 -23.19
C ALA A 192 -7.95 -7.02 -23.83
N VAL A 193 -7.23 -5.94 -23.51
CA VAL A 193 -7.44 -4.60 -24.10
C VAL A 193 -7.37 -4.54 -25.62
N ASN A 194 -6.72 -5.51 -26.27
CA ASN A 194 -6.58 -5.57 -27.72
C ASN A 194 -7.64 -6.45 -28.39
N LYS A 195 -8.42 -7.22 -27.60
CA LYS A 195 -9.34 -8.24 -28.10
C LYS A 195 -10.78 -8.10 -27.60
N MET A 196 -11.02 -7.26 -26.60
CA MET A 196 -12.36 -7.03 -26.03
C MET A 196 -12.56 -5.56 -25.61
N PRO A 197 -13.81 -5.06 -25.63
CA PRO A 197 -14.11 -3.68 -25.25
C PRO A 197 -13.84 -3.44 -23.76
N MET A 198 -13.42 -2.22 -23.43
CA MET A 198 -13.07 -1.83 -22.06
C MET A 198 -14.20 -2.09 -21.06
N GLU A 199 -15.45 -1.80 -21.44
CA GLU A 199 -16.63 -2.00 -20.59
C GLU A 199 -16.77 -3.46 -20.13
N GLU A 200 -16.51 -4.40 -21.05
CA GLU A 200 -16.56 -5.82 -20.76
C GLU A 200 -15.41 -6.26 -19.84
N ILE A 201 -14.19 -5.74 -20.06
CA ILE A 201 -13.04 -5.99 -19.18
C ILE A 201 -13.35 -5.52 -17.76
N MET A 202 -13.92 -4.33 -17.63
CA MET A 202 -14.28 -3.77 -16.34
C MET A 202 -15.34 -4.64 -15.66
N ALA A 203 -16.38 -5.05 -16.36
CA ALA A 203 -17.47 -5.87 -15.83
C ALA A 203 -17.02 -7.27 -15.36
N LYS A 204 -16.05 -7.86 -16.06
CA LYS A 204 -15.48 -9.19 -15.77
C LYS A 204 -14.28 -9.16 -14.82
N SER A 205 -13.82 -7.99 -14.39
CA SER A 205 -12.70 -7.87 -13.47
C SER A 205 -13.14 -7.52 -12.05
N LEU A 206 -12.21 -7.70 -11.11
CA LEU A 206 -12.35 -7.30 -9.72
C LEU A 206 -12.64 -5.79 -9.56
N LEU A 207 -12.33 -4.99 -10.58
CA LEU A 207 -12.62 -3.55 -10.63
C LEU A 207 -14.13 -3.25 -10.52
N SER A 208 -14.99 -4.14 -11.00
CA SER A 208 -16.45 -4.04 -10.91
C SER A 208 -17.02 -4.27 -9.51
N VAL A 209 -16.21 -4.75 -8.55
CA VAL A 209 -16.66 -4.98 -7.17
C VAL A 209 -17.01 -3.64 -6.52
N ARG A 210 -18.24 -3.57 -6.00
CA ARG A 210 -18.76 -2.44 -5.21
C ARG A 210 -18.30 -2.58 -3.76
N CYS A 211 -17.31 -1.79 -3.38
CA CYS A 211 -16.71 -1.84 -2.05
C CYS A 211 -17.46 -1.02 -0.98
N GLU A 212 -18.52 -0.31 -1.36
CA GLU A 212 -19.29 0.58 -0.46
C GLU A 212 -20.09 -0.18 0.60
N ALA A 213 -20.51 -1.42 0.29
CA ALA A 213 -21.33 -2.26 1.16
C ALA A 213 -20.52 -3.26 2.01
N MET A 214 -19.17 -3.19 1.96
CA MET A 214 -18.23 -4.07 2.67
C MET A 214 -17.45 -3.33 3.75
#